data_AF-A0A1H1C4G9-F1
#
_entry.id   AF-A0A1H1C4G9-F1
#
_cell.length_a   1.000
_cell.length_b   1.000
_cell.length_c   1.000
_cell.angle_alpha   90.00
_cell.angle_beta   90.00
_cell.angle_gamma   90.00
#
_symmetry.space_group_name_H-M   'P 1'
#
loop_
_entity.id
_entity.type
_entity.pdbx_description
1 polymer ?
#
loop_
_entity_poly.entity_id
_entity_poly.type
_entity_poly.pdbx_seq_one_letter_code
_entity_poly.pdbx_strand_id
1 'polypeptide(L)' 'MPDASTFRDRTEITVPCESLSDVRDELESEFTVTVFPKDGICRIIASPVEIRAVEQFLTNRGVTVR' A
#
# COMPACT_ATOMS: atom_id res chain seq x y z
N MET A 1 8.32 6.64 -20.85
CA MET A 1 9.05 6.61 -19.57
C MET A 1 8.03 6.94 -18.50
N PRO A 2 7.80 6.10 -17.48
CA PRO A 2 6.95 6.50 -16.36
C PRO A 2 7.74 7.50 -15.50
N ASP A 3 7.19 8.69 -15.33
CA ASP A 3 7.77 9.82 -14.61
C ASP A 3 8.06 9.46 -13.13
N ALA A 4 9.33 9.32 -12.79
CA ALA A 4 9.80 9.03 -11.43
C ALA A 4 9.42 10.10 -10.39
N SER A 5 8.99 11.28 -10.86
CA SER A 5 8.55 12.41 -10.02
C SER A 5 7.17 12.17 -9.41
N THR A 6 6.25 11.50 -10.12
CA THR A 6 4.88 11.24 -9.61
C THR A 6 4.88 10.20 -8.48
N PHE A 7 5.88 9.31 -8.46
CA PHE A 7 6.03 8.26 -7.43
C PHE A 7 6.76 8.73 -6.16
N ARG A 8 7.37 9.93 -6.16
CA ARG A 8 8.19 10.38 -5.02
C ARG A 8 7.38 10.89 -3.84
N ASP A 9 6.20 11.46 -4.10
CA ASP A 9 5.37 12.15 -3.11
C ASP A 9 4.13 11.34 -2.68
N ARG A 10 4.03 10.08 -3.11
CA ARG A 10 2.89 9.24 -2.76
C ARG A 10 3.03 8.77 -1.31
N THR A 11 2.28 9.40 -0.42
CA THR A 11 2.18 9.04 1.01
C THR A 11 0.97 8.14 1.30
N GLU A 12 0.12 7.91 0.30
CA GLU A 12 -1.05 7.04 0.42
C GLU A 12 -1.31 6.22 -0.84
N ILE A 13 -1.82 5.00 -0.64
CA ILE A 13 -2.30 4.10 -1.70
C ILE A 13 -3.64 3.48 -1.30
N THR A 14 -4.39 2.98 -2.28
CA THR A 14 -5.66 2.29 -2.04
C THR A 14 -5.65 0.87 -2.60
N VAL A 15 -6.23 -0.07 -1.84
CA VAL A 15 -6.35 -1.48 -2.22
C VAL A 15 -7.71 -2.04 -1.82
N PRO A 16 -8.23 -3.07 -2.49
CA PRO A 16 -9.38 -3.82 -1.97
C PRO A 16 -9.06 -4.40 -0.60
N CYS A 17 -9.91 -4.17 0.40
CA CYS A 17 -9.67 -4.71 1.76
C CYS A 17 -9.62 -6.24 1.78
N GLU A 18 -10.38 -6.90 0.90
CA GLU A 18 -10.37 -8.36 0.74
C GLU A 18 -9.01 -8.90 0.29
N SER A 19 -8.24 -8.13 -0.50
CA SER A 19 -6.92 -8.55 -0.96
C SER A 19 -5.84 -8.20 0.06
N LEU A 20 -6.13 -7.24 0.96
CA LEU A 20 -5.22 -6.85 2.02
C LEU A 20 -5.31 -7.79 3.23
N SER A 21 -6.46 -8.41 3.49
CA SER A 21 -6.70 -9.19 4.71
C SER A 21 -5.67 -10.29 4.97
N ASP A 22 -5.25 -11.02 3.94
CA ASP A 22 -4.32 -12.15 4.08
C ASP A 22 -2.88 -11.70 4.36
N VAL A 23 -2.55 -10.45 4.03
CA VAL A 23 -1.18 -9.92 4.08
C VAL A 23 -1.06 -8.76 5.07
N ARG A 24 -2.16 -8.40 5.73
CA ARG A 24 -2.27 -7.23 6.60
C ARG A 24 -1.37 -7.34 7.82
N ASP A 25 -1.43 -8.46 8.54
CA ASP A 25 -0.62 -8.67 9.73
C ASP A 25 0.88 -8.60 9.41
N GLU A 26 1.30 -9.14 8.27
CA GLU A 26 2.69 -9.07 7.83
C GLU A 26 3.07 -7.65 7.39
N LEU A 27 2.17 -6.96 6.69
CA LEU A 27 2.37 -5.57 6.30
C LEU A 27 2.58 -4.65 7.51
N GLU A 28 1.72 -4.77 8.53
CA GLU A 28 1.80 -3.97 9.76
C GLU A 28 3.01 -4.38 10.64
N SER A 29 3.57 -5.58 10.44
CA SER A 29 4.78 -6.04 11.12
C SER A 29 6.07 -5.61 10.42
N GLU A 30 6.11 -5.59 9.09
CA GLU A 30 7.29 -5.23 8.31
C GLU A 30 7.41 -3.72 8.09
N PHE A 31 6.29 -3.00 8.04
CA PHE A 31 6.24 -1.59 7.66
C PHE A 31 5.48 -0.75 8.69
N THR A 32 5.94 0.50 8.87
CA THR A 32 5.19 1.47 9.69
C THR A 32 4.12 2.12 8.82
N VAL A 33 2.96 1.49 8.76
CA VAL A 33 1.80 1.96 7.98
C VAL A 33 0.56 2.13 8.85
N THR A 34 -0.37 2.96 8.37
CA THR A 34 -1.71 3.08 8.96
C THR A 34 -2.75 2.72 7.91
N VAL A 35 -3.60 1.73 8.22
CA VAL A 35 -4.64 1.24 7.32
C VAL A 35 -6.00 1.79 7.73
N PHE A 36 -6.65 2.51 6.82
CA PHE A 36 -7.99 3.06 6.96
C PHE A 36 -8.97 2.33 6.03
N PRO A 37 -9.80 1.41 6.54
CA PRO A 37 -10.86 0.80 5.75
C PRO A 37 -12.01 1.78 5.51
N LYS A 38 -12.48 1.90 4.27
CA LYS A 38 -13.64 2.71 3.87
C LYS A 38 -14.31 2.10 2.64
N ASP A 39 -15.62 1.81 2.74
CA ASP A 39 -16.43 1.34 1.60
C ASP A 39 -15.85 0.10 0.87
N GLY A 40 -15.24 -0.83 1.61
CA GLY A 40 -14.57 -2.03 1.04
C GLY A 40 -13.17 -1.79 0.46
N ILE A 41 -12.70 -0.54 0.47
CA ILE A 41 -11.35 -0.14 0.06
C ILE A 41 -10.53 0.20 1.30
N CYS A 42 -9.33 -0.35 1.36
CA CYS A 42 -8.36 -0.09 2.42
C CYS A 42 -7.37 0.94 1.91
N ARG A 43 -7.34 2.09 2.57
CA ARG A 43 -6.39 3.16 2.30
C ARG A 43 -5.20 3.00 3.23
N ILE A 44 -4.01 2.87 2.67
CA ILE A 44 -2.78 2.69 3.42
C ILE A 44 -2.02 4.02 3.36
N ILE A 45 -1.67 4.56 4.51
CA ILE A 45 -0.94 5.82 4.64
C ILE A 45 0.38 5.53 5.34
N ALA A 46 1.48 6.03 4.78
CA ALA A 46 2.82 5.87 5.36
C ALA A 46 3.77 6.97 4.87
N SER A 47 5.03 6.90 5.28
CA SER A 47 6.06 7.76 4.72
C SER A 47 6.25 7.48 3.22
N PRO A 48 6.76 8.44 2.43
CA PRO A 48 7.01 8.22 1.01
C PRO A 48 7.95 7.05 0.72
N VAL A 49 8.88 6.76 1.65
CA VAL A 49 9.81 5.63 1.53
C VAL A 49 9.09 4.31 1.76
N GLU A 50 8.25 4.25 2.80
CA GLU A 50 7.48 3.05 3.15
C GLU A 50 6.47 2.71 2.04
N ILE A 51 5.73 3.70 1.51
CA ILE A 51 4.72 3.44 0.47
C ILE A 51 5.30 2.73 -0.76
N ARG A 52 6.54 3.06 -1.17
CA ARG A 52 7.20 2.37 -2.30
C ARG A 52 7.52 0.91 -2.00
N ALA A 53 7.90 0.62 -0.76
CA ALA A 53 8.19 -0.74 -0.33
C ALA A 53 6.90 -1.55 -0.19
N VAL A 54 5.85 -0.94 0.38
CA VAL A 54 4.51 -1.52 0.49
C VAL A 54 3.90 -1.82 -0.88
N GLU A 55 3.97 -0.89 -1.82
CA GLU A 55 3.43 -1.10 -3.18
C GLU A 55 4.10 -2.29 -3.87
N GLN A 56 5.43 -2.43 -3.75
CA GLN A 56 6.17 -3.59 -4.27
C GLN A 56 5.82 -4.88 -3.54
N PHE A 57 5.74 -4.84 -2.21
CA PHE A 57 5.36 -5.97 -1.37
C PHE A 57 3.97 -6.51 -1.76
N LEU A 58 3.00 -5.61 -1.93
CA LEU A 58 1.64 -5.94 -2.33
C LEU A 58 1.57 -6.48 -3.76
N THR A 59 2.30 -5.86 -4.70
CA THR A 59 2.36 -6.31 -6.10
C THR A 59 2.96 -7.72 -6.20
N ASN A 60 4.02 -8.02 -5.44
CA ASN A 60 4.62 -9.35 -5.38
C ASN A 60 3.67 -10.43 -4.85
N ARG A 61 2.64 -10.04 -4.08
CA ARG A 61 1.60 -10.94 -3.56
C ARG A 61 0.34 -10.97 -4.41
N GLY A 62 0.34 -10.29 -5.55
CA GLY A 62 -0.81 -10.21 -6.46
C GLY A 62 -1.92 -9.26 -6.01
N VAL A 63 -1.66 -8.39 -5.03
CA VAL A 63 -2.61 -7.38 -4.58
C VAL A 63 -2.58 -6.19 -5.55
N THR A 64 -3.74 -5.85 -6.12
CA THR A 64 -3.84 -4.73 -7.06
C THR A 64 -3.93 -3.40 -6.32
N VAL A 65 -2.93 -2.54 -6.53
CA VAL A 65 -2.87 -1.18 -5.98
C VAL A 65 -3.51 -0.18 -6.94
N ARG A 66 -4.31 0.75 -6.41
CA ARG A 66 -5.00 1.84 -7.12
C ARG A 66 -4.52 3.21 -6.63
#